data_AF-A0A954G6E2-F1
#
_entry.id   AF-A0A954G6E2-F1
#
_cell.length_a   1.000
_cell.length_b   1.000
_cell.length_c   1.000
_cell.angle_alpha   90.00
_cell.angle_beta   90.00
_cell.angle_gamma   90.00
#
_symmetry.space_group_name_H-M   'P 1'
#
loop_
_entity.id
_entity.type
_entity.pdbx_description
1 polymer ?
#
loop_
_entity_poly.entity_id
_entity_poly.type
_entity_poly.pdbx_seq_one_letter_code
_entity_poly.pdbx_strand_id
1 'polypeptide(L)'
;LTRSVSRRIEQKGQNNATIVTVQTDYNPFAKNTYEILKILTFHDMSGGYGYTGLSNISGEQLDLSEQLRLGRAVLFARLDTPLSVAELDENQLDQKHQDTYIRVVIPVSISIDIQYELPSLDKKDEEKKDQQDTPSGSDNE
;
A
#
# COMPACT_ATOMS: atom_id res chain seq x y z
N LEU A 1 -11.59 -19.04 -5.81
CA LEU A 1 -11.76 -17.66 -6.33
C LEU A 1 -10.48 -16.93 -5.97
N THR A 2 -9.79 -16.36 -6.95
CA THR A 2 -8.42 -15.89 -6.75
C THR A 2 -8.25 -14.44 -7.18
N ARG A 3 -7.47 -13.65 -6.44
CA ARG A 3 -6.98 -12.33 -6.89
C ARG A 3 -5.52 -12.39 -7.26
N SER A 4 -5.09 -11.50 -8.15
CA SER A 4 -3.67 -11.28 -8.44
C SER A 4 -3.12 -10.21 -7.51
N VAL A 5 -2.05 -10.53 -6.78
CA VAL A 5 -1.30 -9.58 -5.95
C VAL A 5 0.10 -9.47 -6.52
N SER A 6 0.48 -8.28 -6.99
CA SER A 6 1.86 -8.01 -7.35
C SER A 6 2.64 -7.59 -6.10
N ARG A 7 3.69 -8.32 -5.74
CA ARG A 7 4.64 -7.90 -4.70
C ARG A 7 6.02 -7.71 -5.32
N ARG A 8 6.74 -6.72 -4.80
CA ARG A 8 8.20 -6.65 -4.98
C ARG A 8 8.83 -7.74 -4.12
N ILE A 9 9.68 -8.56 -4.71
CA ILE A 9 10.56 -9.46 -3.97
C ILE A 9 11.97 -8.89 -4.13
N GLU A 10 12.58 -8.51 -3.01
CA GLU A 10 13.99 -8.14 -3.02
C GLU A 10 14.83 -9.40 -3.21
N GLN A 11 15.52 -9.50 -4.34
CA GLN A 11 16.56 -10.51 -4.50
C GLN A 11 17.86 -9.95 -3.92
N LYS A 12 18.34 -10.61 -2.86
CA LYS A 12 19.57 -10.26 -2.16
C LYS A 12 20.74 -10.24 -3.16
N GLY A 13 21.29 -9.06 -3.45
CA GLY A 13 22.45 -8.89 -4.34
C GLY A 13 22.16 -8.31 -5.74
N GLN A 14 20.91 -7.96 -6.06
CA GLN A 14 20.59 -7.24 -7.31
C GLN A 14 19.80 -5.96 -7.01
N ASN A 15 20.22 -4.84 -7.61
CA ASN A 15 19.52 -3.55 -7.53
C ASN A 15 18.20 -3.55 -8.32
N ASN A 16 17.87 -4.64 -9.02
CA ASN A 16 16.66 -4.78 -9.82
C ASN A 16 15.56 -5.49 -9.03
N ALA A 17 14.45 -4.78 -8.87
CA ALA A 17 13.26 -5.27 -8.23
C ALA A 17 12.49 -6.22 -9.16
N THR A 18 12.43 -7.51 -8.84
CA THR A 18 11.52 -8.40 -9.55
C THR A 18 10.11 -8.23 -8.98
N ILE A 19 9.17 -7.80 -9.83
CA ILE A 19 7.74 -7.79 -9.51
C ILE A 19 7.20 -9.19 -9.78
N VAL A 20 6.72 -9.86 -8.74
CA VAL A 20 6.08 -11.18 -8.85
C VAL A 20 4.59 -11.02 -8.61
N THR A 21 3.79 -11.44 -9.58
CA THR A 21 2.33 -11.53 -9.45
C THR A 21 1.96 -12.90 -8.93
N VAL A 22 1.36 -12.94 -7.74
CA VAL A 22 0.90 -14.17 -7.09
C VAL A 22 -0.62 -14.21 -7.07
N GLN A 23 -1.17 -15.34 -7.49
CA GLN A 23 -2.60 -15.61 -7.44
C GLN A 23 -2.94 -16.15 -6.04
N THR A 24 -3.84 -15.48 -5.32
CA THR A 24 -4.19 -15.83 -3.93
C THR A 24 -5.68 -16.10 -3.81
N ASP A 25 -6.04 -17.24 -3.23
CA ASP A 25 -7.44 -17.59 -2.96
C ASP A 25 -8.07 -16.73 -1.86
N TYR A 26 -9.36 -16.46 -1.99
CA TYR A 26 -10.14 -15.86 -0.91
C TYR A 26 -10.40 -16.89 0.19
N ASN A 27 -10.05 -16.54 1.44
CA ASN A 27 -10.34 -17.35 2.62
C ASN A 27 -11.49 -16.70 3.43
N PRO A 28 -12.72 -17.25 3.39
CA PRO A 28 -13.85 -16.69 4.11
C PRO A 28 -13.75 -16.84 5.64
N PHE A 29 -12.84 -17.69 6.13
CA PHE A 29 -12.58 -17.90 7.56
C PHE A 29 -11.35 -17.12 8.05
N ALA A 30 -10.80 -16.23 7.23
CA ALA A 30 -9.71 -15.36 7.65
C ALA A 30 -10.14 -14.52 8.87
N LYS A 31 -9.24 -14.39 9.85
CA LYS A 31 -9.43 -13.55 11.05
C LYS A 31 -8.50 -12.35 11.07
N ASN A 32 -7.67 -12.18 10.04
CA ASN A 32 -6.75 -11.06 9.96
C ASN A 32 -7.53 -9.82 9.51
N THR A 33 -7.88 -8.98 10.49
CA THR A 33 -8.63 -7.73 10.28
C THR A 33 -7.96 -6.81 9.26
N TYR A 34 -6.62 -6.78 9.20
CA TYR A 34 -5.89 -5.93 8.26
C TYR A 34 -6.15 -6.35 6.81
N GLU A 35 -6.11 -7.66 6.51
CA GLU A 35 -6.41 -8.16 5.17
C GLU A 35 -7.90 -8.02 4.81
N ILE A 36 -8.80 -8.27 5.77
CA ILE A 36 -10.25 -8.10 5.57
C ILE A 36 -10.57 -6.64 5.24
N LEU A 37 -10.10 -5.69 6.05
CA LEU A 37 -10.34 -4.27 5.81
C LEU A 37 -9.67 -3.76 4.53
N LYS A 38 -8.50 -4.30 4.17
CA LYS A 38 -7.88 -3.99 2.87
C LYS A 38 -8.74 -4.46 1.71
N ILE A 39 -9.32 -5.66 1.78
CA ILE A 39 -10.27 -6.15 0.77
C ILE A 39 -11.50 -5.25 0.73
N LEU A 40 -12.10 -4.89 1.87
CA LEU A 40 -13.26 -3.98 1.91
C LEU A 40 -12.93 -2.59 1.35
N THR A 41 -11.71 -2.09 1.60
CA THR A 41 -11.25 -0.79 1.12
C THR A 41 -11.03 -0.75 -0.38
N PHE A 42 -10.74 -1.90 -0.98
CA PHE A 42 -10.45 -2.01 -2.41
C PHE A 42 -11.24 -3.16 -3.01
N HIS A 43 -12.53 -3.26 -2.70
CA HIS A 43 -13.31 -4.46 -2.97
C HIS A 43 -13.37 -4.73 -4.47
N ASP A 44 -13.81 -3.75 -5.25
CA ASP A 44 -13.86 -3.88 -6.71
C ASP A 44 -12.46 -4.09 -7.32
N MET A 45 -11.46 -3.34 -6.86
CA MET A 45 -10.08 -3.49 -7.36
C MET A 45 -9.43 -4.81 -6.96
N SER A 46 -9.94 -5.48 -5.93
CA SER A 46 -9.55 -6.85 -5.53
C SER A 46 -10.26 -7.94 -6.33
N GLY A 47 -11.18 -7.58 -7.24
CA GLY A 47 -11.99 -8.51 -8.05
C GLY A 47 -13.46 -8.57 -7.65
N GLY A 48 -13.88 -7.79 -6.65
CA GLY A 48 -15.26 -7.61 -6.23
C GLY A 48 -15.95 -8.92 -5.85
N TYR A 49 -17.24 -9.02 -6.20
CA TYR A 49 -18.03 -10.24 -6.02
C TYR A 49 -17.37 -11.46 -6.69
N GLY A 50 -16.68 -11.26 -7.82
CA GLY A 50 -15.96 -12.33 -8.52
C GLY A 50 -14.78 -12.90 -7.75
N TYR A 51 -14.27 -12.19 -6.73
CA TYR A 51 -13.21 -12.65 -5.84
C TYR A 51 -13.73 -13.09 -4.46
N THR A 52 -14.63 -12.32 -3.85
CA THR A 52 -15.11 -12.57 -2.48
C THR A 52 -16.35 -13.46 -2.43
N GLY A 53 -17.14 -13.52 -3.51
CA GLY A 53 -18.48 -14.11 -3.51
C GLY A 53 -19.49 -13.31 -2.69
N LEU A 54 -19.14 -12.09 -2.26
CA LEU A 54 -19.94 -11.25 -1.37
C LEU A 54 -20.22 -9.90 -2.01
N SER A 55 -21.42 -9.38 -1.83
CA SER A 55 -21.74 -8.00 -2.19
C SER A 55 -21.18 -7.05 -1.14
N ASN A 56 -20.68 -5.87 -1.55
CA ASN A 56 -20.20 -4.84 -0.63
C ASN A 56 -21.21 -3.69 -0.40
N ILE A 57 -22.51 -3.96 -0.54
CA ILE A 57 -23.55 -2.91 -0.48
C ILE A 57 -23.54 -2.19 0.88
N SER A 58 -23.43 -2.92 1.98
CA SER A 58 -23.37 -2.32 3.33
C SER A 58 -22.05 -1.62 3.64
N GLY A 59 -21.00 -1.89 2.85
CA GLY A 59 -19.64 -1.37 3.05
C GLY A 59 -19.19 -0.41 1.95
N GLU A 60 -20.10 0.07 1.10
CA GLU A 60 -19.77 0.90 -0.07
C GLU A 60 -18.98 2.16 0.31
N GLN A 61 -19.33 2.79 1.43
CA GLN A 61 -18.61 3.96 1.95
C GLN A 61 -17.18 3.67 2.39
N LEU A 62 -16.86 2.40 2.65
CA LEU A 62 -15.51 1.97 3.01
C LEU A 62 -14.67 1.65 1.78
N ASP A 63 -15.30 1.46 0.61
CA ASP A 63 -14.62 1.13 -0.64
C ASP A 63 -14.08 2.39 -1.32
N LEU A 64 -12.77 2.41 -1.51
CA LEU A 64 -12.02 3.47 -2.17
C LEU A 64 -11.49 3.01 -3.53
N SER A 65 -12.01 1.91 -4.08
CA SER A 65 -11.68 1.43 -5.42
C SER A 65 -11.81 2.51 -6.49
N GLU A 66 -12.84 3.35 -6.43
CA GLU A 66 -13.02 4.47 -7.35
C GLU A 66 -11.92 5.53 -7.23
N GLN A 67 -11.35 5.74 -6.04
CA GLN A 67 -10.25 6.70 -5.88
C GLN A 67 -9.03 6.27 -6.69
N LEU A 68 -8.74 4.97 -6.72
CA LEU A 68 -7.67 4.42 -7.55
C LEU A 68 -7.96 4.60 -9.05
N ARG A 69 -9.20 4.37 -9.48
CA ARG A 69 -9.64 4.60 -10.87
C ARG A 69 -9.52 6.07 -11.29
N LEU A 70 -9.72 6.99 -10.36
CA LEU A 70 -9.55 8.44 -10.56
C LEU A 70 -8.09 8.91 -10.48
N GLY A 71 -7.12 7.98 -10.46
CA GLY A 71 -5.69 8.33 -10.46
C GLY A 71 -5.20 8.89 -9.12
N ARG A 72 -5.88 8.59 -8.01
CA ARG A 72 -5.42 8.95 -6.66
C ARG A 72 -4.73 7.77 -6.01
N ALA A 73 -3.79 8.06 -5.11
CA ALA A 73 -3.23 7.05 -4.24
C ALA A 73 -4.04 6.96 -2.94
N VAL A 74 -4.08 5.77 -2.35
CA VAL A 74 -4.67 5.56 -1.03
C VAL A 74 -3.61 4.95 -0.12
N LEU A 75 -3.21 5.70 0.90
CA LEU A 75 -2.41 5.17 2.00
C LEU A 75 -3.33 4.41 2.94
N PHE A 76 -3.09 3.11 3.07
CA PHE A 76 -3.82 2.23 4.01
C PHE A 76 -2.84 1.73 5.08
N ALA A 77 -3.03 2.17 6.32
CA ALA A 77 -2.13 1.84 7.43
C ALA A 77 -2.89 1.47 8.70
N ARG A 78 -2.23 0.68 9.54
CA ARG A 78 -2.66 0.36 10.90
C ARG A 78 -1.84 1.22 11.86
N LEU A 79 -2.51 1.79 12.86
CA LEU A 79 -1.87 2.48 13.97
C LEU A 79 -1.86 1.55 15.18
N ASP A 80 -0.76 1.58 15.93
CA ASP A 80 -0.62 0.80 17.16
C ASP A 80 -1.28 1.48 18.36
N THR A 81 -1.68 2.75 18.21
CA THR A 81 -2.38 3.51 19.24
C THR A 81 -3.89 3.38 19.07
N PRO A 82 -4.64 2.94 20.11
CA PRO A 82 -6.09 2.98 20.11
C PRO A 82 -6.58 4.44 20.12
N LEU A 83 -7.49 4.80 19.21
CA LEU A 83 -8.04 6.17 19.12
C LEU A 83 -9.49 6.29 19.62
N SER A 84 -10.14 5.17 19.94
CA SER A 84 -11.54 5.13 20.39
C SER A 84 -11.67 4.42 21.73
N VAL A 85 -12.69 4.77 22.52
CA VAL A 85 -13.04 4.06 23.75
C VAL A 85 -14.45 3.51 23.62
N ALA A 86 -14.65 2.24 23.96
CA ALA A 86 -15.97 1.64 24.03
C ALA A 86 -16.56 1.90 25.43
N GLU A 87 -17.78 2.44 25.46
CA GLU A 87 -18.51 2.72 26.68
C GLU A 87 -19.87 1.99 26.65
N LEU A 88 -20.28 1.44 27.79
CA LEU A 88 -21.59 0.84 28.00
C LEU A 88 -22.14 1.31 29.34
N ASP A 89 -23.32 1.92 29.33
CA ASP A 89 -23.96 2.48 30.53
C ASP A 89 -23.00 3.39 31.33
N GLU A 90 -22.30 4.29 30.63
CA GLU A 90 -21.29 5.22 31.18
C GLU A 90 -20.04 4.56 31.78
N ASN A 91 -19.90 3.23 31.65
CA ASN A 91 -18.72 2.50 32.07
C ASN A 91 -17.83 2.20 30.87
N GLN A 92 -16.55 2.59 30.99
CA GLN A 92 -15.55 2.22 29.99
C GLN A 92 -15.31 0.71 30.02
N LEU A 93 -15.41 0.09 28.84
CA LEU A 93 -15.17 -1.34 28.67
C LEU A 93 -13.66 -1.59 28.49
N ASP A 94 -13.17 -2.64 29.15
CA ASP A 94 -11.81 -3.14 28.93
C ASP A 94 -11.72 -3.84 27.56
N GLN A 95 -11.03 -3.18 26.62
CA GLN A 95 -10.88 -3.66 25.24
C GLN A 95 -9.61 -4.50 25.09
N LYS A 96 -9.75 -5.82 25.12
CA LYS A 96 -8.63 -6.75 24.94
C LYS A 96 -7.99 -6.70 23.55
N HIS A 97 -8.78 -6.34 22.54
CA HIS A 97 -8.33 -6.23 21.15
C HIS A 97 -8.93 -4.97 20.52
N GLN A 98 -8.05 -4.06 20.13
CA GLN A 98 -8.43 -2.83 19.45
C GLN A 98 -7.39 -2.53 18.38
N ASP A 99 -7.86 -2.37 17.15
CA ASP A 99 -7.02 -2.04 16.00
C ASP A 99 -7.53 -0.74 15.38
N THR A 100 -6.63 0.24 15.24
CA THR A 100 -6.93 1.51 14.58
C THR A 100 -6.42 1.47 13.14
N TYR A 101 -7.25 1.87 12.18
CA TYR A 101 -6.87 1.93 10.76
C TYR A 101 -7.08 3.32 10.19
N ILE A 102 -6.11 3.79 9.41
CA ILE A 102 -6.18 5.04 8.68
C ILE A 102 -6.17 4.80 7.18
N ARG A 103 -6.99 5.60 6.49
CA ARG A 103 -7.11 5.63 5.04
C ARG A 103 -7.00 7.07 4.59
N VAL A 104 -5.93 7.40 3.87
CA VAL A 104 -5.69 8.75 3.38
C VAL A 104 -5.67 8.73 1.88
N VAL A 105 -6.56 9.51 1.26
CA VAL A 105 -6.60 9.71 -0.20
C VAL A 105 -5.67 10.84 -0.55
N ILE A 106 -4.68 10.57 -1.40
CA ILE A 106 -3.62 11.51 -1.75
C ILE A 106 -3.68 11.75 -3.27
N PRO A 107 -3.77 13.01 -3.74
CA PRO A 107 -3.61 13.30 -5.16
C PRO A 107 -2.17 12.97 -5.57
N VAL A 108 -2.01 12.21 -6.65
CA VAL A 108 -0.69 11.85 -7.17
C VAL A 108 -0.62 12.21 -8.64
N SER A 109 0.56 12.61 -9.10
CA SER A 109 0.85 12.78 -10.51
C SER A 109 1.48 11.50 -11.03
N ILE A 110 1.03 11.03 -12.20
CA ILE A 110 1.65 9.89 -12.87
C ILE A 110 3.00 10.38 -13.40
N SER A 111 4.07 9.90 -12.81
CA SER A 111 5.41 10.04 -13.35
C SER A 111 5.65 8.89 -14.33
N ILE A 112 5.87 9.22 -15.61
CA ILE A 112 6.42 8.29 -16.60
C ILE A 112 7.94 8.21 -16.52
N ASP A 113 8.58 9.07 -15.72
CA ASP A 113 9.99 8.88 -15.37
C ASP A 113 10.08 7.64 -14.51
N ILE A 114 10.72 6.61 -15.05
CA ILE A 114 11.04 5.39 -14.30
C ILE A 114 12.06 5.79 -13.24
N GLN A 115 11.59 6.16 -12.05
CA GLN A 115 12.48 6.39 -10.91
C GLN A 115 12.99 5.04 -10.43
N TYR A 116 14.16 4.66 -10.93
CA TYR A 116 14.80 3.37 -10.65
C TYR A 116 15.34 3.24 -9.23
N GLU A 117 15.39 4.31 -8.43
CA GLU A 117 15.91 4.22 -7.07
C GLU A 117 15.04 5.04 -6.12
N LEU A 118 14.45 4.36 -5.13
CA LEU A 118 13.94 5.03 -3.94
C LEU A 118 15.15 5.62 -3.20
N PRO A 119 15.08 6.85 -2.68
CA PRO A 119 16.17 7.43 -1.91
C PRO A 119 16.49 6.50 -0.74
N SER A 120 17.77 6.11 -0.63
CA SER A 120 18.25 5.36 0.53
C SER A 120 18.01 6.20 1.78
N LEU A 121 17.27 5.66 2.75
CA LEU A 121 17.06 6.32 4.05
C LEU A 121 18.35 6.38 4.90
N ASP A 122 19.43 5.76 4.42
CA ASP A 122 20.76 5.87 4.99
C ASP A 122 21.53 7.01 4.32
N LYS A 123 21.35 8.24 4.79
CA LYS A 123 22.40 9.27 4.76
C LYS A 123 22.04 10.41 5.69
N LYS A 124 22.83 10.53 6.77
CA LYS A 124 23.01 11.78 7.48
C LYS A 124 23.50 12.82 6.49
N ASP A 125 22.85 13.97 6.48
CA ASP A 125 23.23 15.15 5.70
C ASP A 125 24.69 15.53 5.96
N GLU A 126 25.53 15.57 4.91
CA GLU A 126 26.71 16.46 4.89
C GLU A 126 26.97 16.99 3.45
N GLU A 127 26.63 18.28 3.31
CA GLU A 127 27.29 19.37 2.59
C GLU A 127 27.78 19.26 1.12
N LYS A 128 27.30 20.22 0.32
CA LYS A 128 27.72 20.59 -1.04
C LYS A 128 29.18 21.02 -1.13
N LYS A 129 29.85 20.73 -2.26
CA LYS A 129 30.73 21.67 -2.99
C LYS A 129 30.70 21.49 -4.51
N ASP A 130 30.80 22.64 -5.18
CA ASP A 130 30.62 22.98 -6.59
C ASP A 130 31.63 22.38 -7.59
N GLN A 131 31.18 22.29 -8.87
CA GLN A 131 31.86 22.56 -10.18
C GLN A 131 33.24 21.89 -10.43
N GLN A 132 33.65 21.37 -11.59
CA GLN A 132 33.39 21.71 -13.00
C GLN A 132 34.14 20.68 -13.91
N ASP A 133 33.84 20.73 -15.21
CA ASP A 133 34.65 20.31 -16.36
C ASP A 133 34.63 18.83 -16.85
N THR A 134 33.80 18.59 -17.87
CA THR A 134 34.15 17.74 -19.03
C THR A 134 35.09 18.53 -19.96
N PRO A 135 36.04 17.88 -20.69
CA PRO A 135 35.64 17.35 -21.99
C PRO A 135 36.43 16.13 -22.56
N SER A 136 35.80 15.54 -23.58
CA SER A 136 36.38 14.98 -24.81
C SER A 136 37.02 13.58 -24.81
N GLY A 137 36.23 12.60 -25.30
CA GLY A 137 36.49 11.87 -26.55
C GLY A 137 37.63 10.84 -26.64
N SER A 138 37.28 9.61 -27.04
CA SER A 138 37.93 8.84 -28.13
C SER A 138 37.36 7.41 -28.18
N ASP A 139 36.96 7.01 -29.38
CA ASP A 139 36.63 5.64 -29.79
C ASP A 139 37.84 4.68 -29.75
N ASN A 140 37.53 3.40 -29.99
CA ASN A 140 38.32 2.21 -30.36
C ASN A 140 38.39 1.16 -29.24
N GLU A 141 38.11 -0.13 -29.47
CA GLU A 141 37.88 -0.95 -30.66
C GLU A 141 37.10 -2.21 -30.23
#